data_AF-A0A1M7QJU5-F1
#
_entry.id   AF-A0A1M7QJU5-F1
#
_cell.length_a   1.000
_cell.length_b   1.000
_cell.length_c   1.000
_cell.angle_alpha   90.00
_cell.angle_beta   90.00
_cell.angle_gamma   90.00
#
_symmetry.space_group_name_H-M   'P 1'
#
loop_
_entity.id
_entity.type
_entity.pdbx_description
1 polymer ?
#
loop_
_entity_poly.entity_id
_entity_poly.type
_entity_poly.pdbx_seq_one_letter_code
_entity_poly.pdbx_strand_id
1 'polypeptide(L)'
;MEYILEHPVVASIGTEKYKCTVEWRNGKFISDEPAFAGGKDTGPDPYTLLLSSLGACTITTLRMYIDRKGWDIPQIAIAVNMYFKLEGEKRITVIDRDLNFLSPITDEQRERLVQIAKVCPVSKILEGGIQVRTFAYTGADTENTHSYTNGDVTVEWRPELCKHAARCATQLPQVFNPAAKPWINMDGATSKEIAEQVAKCPTGALKMGEK
;
A
#
# COMPACT_ATOMS: atom_id res chain seq x y z
N MET A 1 9.30 -6.24 10.49
CA MET A 1 8.48 -5.99 9.28
C MET A 1 7.95 -4.59 9.40
N GLU A 2 8.26 -3.71 8.47
CA GLU A 2 7.88 -2.29 8.50
C GLU A 2 7.01 -1.98 7.28
N TYR A 3 5.87 -1.35 7.52
CA TYR A 3 5.00 -0.88 6.43
C TYR A 3 5.50 0.49 5.95
N ILE A 4 5.44 0.73 4.65
CA ILE A 4 5.82 2.01 4.05
C ILE A 4 4.85 3.14 4.45
N LEU A 5 3.61 2.79 4.82
CA LEU A 5 2.58 3.72 5.29
C LEU A 5 2.17 3.39 6.72
N GLU A 6 2.00 4.43 7.53
CA GLU A 6 1.50 4.33 8.90
C GLU A 6 0.06 3.78 8.95
N HIS A 7 -0.80 4.26 8.04
CA HIS A 7 -2.16 3.79 7.84
C HIS A 7 -2.30 3.15 6.46
N PRO A 8 -3.05 2.04 6.34
CA PRO A 8 -3.28 1.40 5.04
C PRO A 8 -4.09 2.31 4.12
N VAL A 9 -3.90 2.16 2.81
CA VAL A 9 -4.87 2.63 1.83
C VAL A 9 -6.09 1.72 1.93
N VAL A 10 -7.27 2.31 2.08
CA VAL A 10 -8.54 1.58 2.21
C VAL A 10 -9.35 1.81 0.94
N ALA A 11 -9.83 0.71 0.34
CA ALA A 11 -10.71 0.75 -0.82
C ALA A 11 -12.04 0.10 -0.42
N SER A 12 -13.15 0.75 -0.78
CA SER A 12 -14.49 0.24 -0.53
C SER A 12 -15.39 0.46 -1.75
N ILE A 13 -16.33 -0.46 -1.95
CA ILE A 13 -17.30 -0.41 -3.06
C ILE A 13 -18.69 -0.69 -2.51
N GLY A 14 -19.67 0.08 -3.01
CA GLY A 14 -21.09 -0.09 -2.67
C GLY A 14 -21.83 -0.91 -3.73
N THR A 15 -23.12 -0.59 -3.91
CA THR A 15 -23.98 -1.22 -4.94
C THR A 15 -23.90 -0.53 -6.30
N GLU A 16 -23.32 0.67 -6.38
CA GLU A 16 -23.01 1.32 -7.66
C GLU A 16 -21.96 0.50 -8.41
N LYS A 17 -22.26 0.15 -9.67
CA LYS A 17 -21.42 -0.76 -10.45
C LYS A 17 -20.01 -0.20 -10.62
N TYR A 18 -19.03 -1.00 -10.21
CA TYR A 18 -17.58 -0.83 -10.43
C TYR A 18 -16.95 0.47 -9.94
N LYS A 19 -17.70 1.28 -9.18
CA LYS A 19 -17.22 2.52 -8.59
C LYS A 19 -16.73 2.26 -7.17
N CYS A 20 -15.43 2.42 -6.98
CA CYS A 20 -14.72 2.27 -5.73
C CYS A 20 -14.34 3.63 -5.13
N THR A 21 -14.46 3.78 -3.82
CA THR A 21 -13.85 4.90 -3.08
C THR A 21 -12.54 4.43 -2.48
N VAL A 22 -11.47 5.18 -2.74
CA VAL A 22 -10.12 4.93 -2.22
C VAL A 22 -9.73 6.05 -1.28
N GLU A 23 -9.36 5.70 -0.06
CA GLU A 23 -9.00 6.61 1.03
C GLU A 23 -7.55 6.38 1.45
N TRP A 24 -6.80 7.45 1.65
CA TRP A 24 -5.43 7.43 2.18
C TRP A 24 -5.25 8.58 3.18
N ARG A 25 -4.41 8.41 4.21
CA ARG A 25 -4.04 9.46 5.19
C ARG A 25 -5.16 10.47 5.50
N ASN A 26 -5.21 11.58 4.74
CA ASN A 26 -6.11 12.71 4.90
C ASN A 26 -6.96 13.02 3.64
N GLY A 27 -7.04 12.12 2.67
CA GLY A 27 -7.72 12.35 1.39
C GLY A 27 -8.46 11.12 0.87
N LYS A 28 -9.32 11.36 -0.13
CA LYS A 28 -10.06 10.32 -0.84
C LYS A 28 -10.25 10.66 -2.31
N PHE A 29 -10.29 9.64 -3.16
CA PHE A 29 -10.68 9.76 -4.57
C PHE A 29 -11.53 8.56 -4.99
N ILE A 30 -12.12 8.64 -6.19
CA ILE A 30 -12.92 7.58 -6.79
C ILE A 30 -12.07 6.86 -7.84
N SER A 31 -12.19 5.54 -7.90
CA SER A 31 -11.81 4.72 -9.05
C SER A 31 -13.07 4.16 -9.67
N ASP A 32 -13.19 4.22 -10.99
CA ASP A 32 -14.38 3.76 -11.71
C ASP A 32 -13.95 3.10 -13.01
N GLU A 33 -14.62 2.03 -13.39
CA GLU A 33 -14.37 1.40 -14.68
C GLU A 33 -14.98 2.26 -15.80
N PRO A 34 -14.42 2.22 -17.02
CA PRO A 34 -14.97 2.95 -18.15
C PRO A 34 -16.33 2.39 -18.56
N ALA A 35 -17.09 3.19 -19.33
CA ALA A 35 -18.44 2.83 -19.77
C ALA A 35 -18.51 1.48 -20.51
N PHE A 36 -17.49 1.13 -21.31
CA PHE A 36 -17.45 -0.14 -22.04
C PHE A 36 -17.28 -1.37 -21.12
N ALA A 37 -16.73 -1.17 -19.91
CA ALA A 37 -16.58 -2.20 -18.88
C ALA A 37 -17.74 -2.18 -17.86
N GLY A 38 -18.73 -1.29 -18.06
CA GLY A 38 -19.96 -1.21 -17.28
C GLY A 38 -19.91 -0.25 -16.08
N GLY A 39 -18.82 0.52 -15.93
CA GLY A 39 -18.76 1.64 -14.99
C GLY A 39 -19.28 2.93 -15.63
N LYS A 40 -19.00 4.08 -15.00
CA LYS A 40 -19.46 5.39 -15.48
C LYS A 40 -18.33 6.33 -15.90
N ASP A 41 -17.09 5.86 -15.87
CA ASP A 41 -15.90 6.65 -16.24
C ASP A 41 -15.80 7.95 -15.41
N THR A 42 -16.23 7.90 -14.14
CA THR A 42 -16.23 9.08 -13.23
C THR A 42 -14.92 9.28 -12.47
N GLY A 43 -13.96 8.37 -12.66
CA GLY A 43 -12.62 8.38 -12.08
C GLY A 43 -11.73 7.39 -12.83
N PRO A 44 -10.42 7.39 -12.58
CA PRO A 44 -9.49 6.49 -13.26
C PRO A 44 -9.77 5.02 -12.91
N ASP A 45 -9.69 4.16 -13.90
CA ASP A 45 -9.72 2.70 -13.72
C ASP A 45 -8.43 2.22 -13.00
N PRO A 46 -8.40 0.97 -12.50
CA PRO A 46 -7.26 0.42 -11.78
C PRO A 46 -5.94 0.42 -12.57
N TYR A 47 -5.95 0.20 -13.89
CA TYR A 47 -4.75 0.27 -14.72
C TYR A 47 -4.26 1.71 -14.84
N THR A 48 -5.18 2.65 -15.08
CA THR A 48 -4.85 4.08 -15.09
C THR A 48 -4.23 4.52 -13.77
N LEU A 49 -4.73 4.05 -12.62
CA LEU A 49 -4.14 4.33 -11.31
C LEU A 49 -2.72 3.75 -11.14
N LEU A 50 -2.49 2.52 -11.59
CA LEU A 50 -1.17 1.88 -11.55
C LEU A 50 -0.14 2.67 -12.38
N LEU A 51 -0.51 3.05 -13.61
CA LEU A 51 0.36 3.81 -14.50
C LEU A 51 0.58 5.24 -14.00
N SER A 52 -0.47 5.87 -13.45
CA SER A 52 -0.37 7.19 -12.82
C SER A 52 0.62 7.19 -11.65
N SER A 53 0.60 6.14 -10.82
CA SER A 53 1.55 5.96 -9.71
C SER A 53 3.00 5.91 -10.21
N LEU A 54 3.28 5.13 -11.26
CA LEU A 54 4.61 5.07 -11.87
C LEU A 54 5.02 6.42 -12.47
N GLY A 55 4.15 7.03 -13.26
CA GLY A 55 4.40 8.32 -13.90
C GLY A 55 4.73 9.41 -12.89
N ALA A 56 3.88 9.58 -11.88
CA ALA A 56 4.05 10.56 -10.81
C ALA A 56 5.35 10.32 -10.02
N CYS A 57 5.66 9.07 -9.68
CA CYS A 57 6.89 8.71 -8.97
C CYS A 57 8.15 9.02 -9.79
N THR A 58 8.13 8.73 -11.09
CA THR A 58 9.24 9.01 -12.00
C THR A 58 9.48 10.51 -12.15
N ILE A 59 8.47 11.32 -12.48
CA ILE A 59 8.66 12.78 -12.67
C ILE A 59 9.08 13.48 -11.37
N THR A 60 8.57 13.04 -10.22
CA THR A 60 8.99 13.56 -8.91
C THR A 60 10.47 13.27 -8.66
N THR A 61 10.92 12.05 -8.97
CA THR A 61 12.33 11.66 -8.82
C THR A 61 13.24 12.46 -9.76
N LEU A 62 12.80 12.69 -11.00
CA LEU A 62 13.53 13.51 -11.96
C LEU A 62 13.65 14.96 -11.51
N ARG A 63 12.54 15.55 -11.03
CA ARG A 63 12.53 16.91 -10.46
C ARG A 63 13.53 17.04 -9.32
N MET A 64 13.48 16.14 -8.33
CA MET A 64 14.45 16.12 -7.23
C MET A 64 15.90 16.07 -7.71
N TYR A 65 16.19 15.31 -8.76
CA TYR A 65 17.54 15.21 -9.31
C TYR A 65 17.99 16.48 -10.05
N ILE A 66 17.09 17.08 -10.83
CA ILE A 66 17.32 18.33 -11.56
C ILE A 66 17.61 19.47 -10.59
N ASP A 67 16.79 19.59 -9.55
CA ASP A 67 16.96 20.61 -8.51
C ASP A 67 18.30 20.43 -7.78
N ARG A 68 18.67 19.19 -7.45
CA ARG A 68 19.97 18.86 -6.84
C ARG A 68 21.16 19.23 -7.73
N LYS A 69 20.99 19.16 -9.06
CA LYS A 69 22.04 19.50 -10.03
C LYS A 69 22.04 20.97 -10.42
N GLY A 70 21.02 21.74 -10.05
CA GLY A 70 20.86 23.13 -10.45
C GLY A 70 20.63 23.28 -11.96
N TRP A 71 19.99 22.30 -12.61
CA TRP A 71 19.68 22.38 -14.04
C TRP A 71 18.40 23.17 -14.28
N ASP A 72 18.43 24.09 -15.25
CA ASP A 72 17.25 24.86 -15.66
C ASP A 72 16.39 24.05 -16.64
N ILE A 73 15.56 23.17 -16.09
CA ILE A 73 14.58 22.35 -16.83
C ILE A 73 13.23 22.59 -16.16
N PRO A 74 12.46 23.62 -16.55
CA PRO A 74 11.29 24.06 -15.82
C PRO A 74 10.11 23.10 -15.95
N GLN A 75 9.96 22.42 -17.10
CA GLN A 75 8.82 21.55 -17.37
C GLN A 75 9.26 20.20 -17.95
N ILE A 76 8.69 19.14 -17.38
CA ILE A 76 8.93 17.76 -17.77
C ILE A 76 7.58 17.06 -17.71
N ALA A 77 7.22 16.36 -18.78
CA ALA A 77 6.04 15.53 -18.84
C ALA A 77 6.43 14.08 -19.09
N ILE A 78 5.52 13.17 -18.76
CA ILE A 78 5.66 11.75 -19.02
C ILE A 78 4.35 11.21 -19.58
N ALA A 79 4.42 10.42 -20.64
CA ALA A 79 3.33 9.54 -21.06
C ALA A 79 3.68 8.12 -20.63
N VAL A 80 2.73 7.38 -20.09
CA VAL A 80 2.95 6.01 -19.60
C VAL A 80 1.84 5.11 -20.13
N ASN A 81 2.20 3.97 -20.69
CA ASN A 81 1.23 2.99 -21.16
C ASN A 81 1.72 1.56 -20.91
N MET A 82 0.82 0.59 -20.95
CA MET A 82 1.13 -0.82 -20.68
C MET A 82 0.56 -1.73 -21.75
N TYR A 83 1.33 -2.74 -22.12
CA TYR A 83 0.88 -3.83 -22.97
C TYR A 83 1.39 -5.17 -22.46
N PHE A 84 0.82 -6.25 -22.99
CA PHE A 84 1.23 -7.60 -22.66
C PHE A 84 1.87 -8.27 -23.86
N LYS A 85 3.01 -8.93 -23.65
CA LYS A 85 3.70 -9.76 -24.62
C LYS A 85 3.64 -11.22 -24.17
N LEU A 86 3.54 -12.14 -25.11
CA LEU A 86 3.71 -13.57 -24.84
C LEU A 86 5.15 -13.97 -25.15
N GLU A 87 5.82 -14.62 -24.19
CA GLU A 87 7.11 -15.27 -24.37
C GLU A 87 6.96 -16.76 -23.99
N GLY A 88 6.69 -17.59 -25.01
CA GLY A 88 6.23 -18.96 -24.80
C GLY A 88 4.85 -18.97 -24.13
N GLU A 89 4.72 -19.72 -23.03
CA GLU A 89 3.50 -19.78 -22.21
C GLU A 89 3.41 -18.66 -21.16
N LYS A 90 4.48 -17.85 -21.02
CA LYS A 90 4.53 -16.78 -20.02
C LYS A 90 4.01 -15.48 -20.60
N ARG A 91 3.06 -14.87 -19.90
CA ARG A 91 2.62 -13.50 -20.16
C ARG A 91 3.57 -12.53 -19.46
N ILE A 92 4.24 -11.70 -20.26
CA ILE A 92 5.13 -10.63 -19.81
C ILE A 92 4.37 -9.31 -19.87
N THR A 93 4.36 -8.57 -18.77
CA THR A 93 3.84 -7.21 -18.72
C THR A 93 4.95 -6.24 -19.11
N VAL A 94 4.68 -5.35 -20.05
CA VAL A 94 5.62 -4.30 -20.47
C VAL A 94 4.95 -2.94 -20.25
N ILE A 95 5.70 -2.01 -19.64
CA ILE A 95 5.24 -0.64 -19.41
C ILE A 95 6.22 0.30 -20.10
N ASP A 96 5.70 1.06 -21.06
CA ASP A 96 6.44 2.10 -21.76
C ASP A 96 6.27 3.43 -21.05
N ARG A 97 7.31 4.25 -21.12
CA ARG A 97 7.33 5.59 -20.55
C ARG A 97 8.11 6.55 -21.43
N ASP A 98 7.42 7.57 -21.92
CA ASP A 98 7.98 8.56 -22.82
C ASP A 98 8.17 9.87 -22.08
N LEU A 99 9.42 10.26 -21.86
CA LEU A 99 9.76 11.55 -21.25
C LEU A 99 9.74 12.65 -22.30
N ASN A 100 9.03 13.73 -22.01
CA ASN A 100 8.98 14.92 -22.84
C ASN A 100 9.54 16.12 -22.07
N PHE A 101 10.47 16.84 -22.71
CA PHE A 101 11.12 18.02 -22.17
C PHE A 101 10.70 19.22 -23.01
N LEU A 102 10.01 20.18 -22.40
CA LEU A 102 9.49 21.37 -23.10
C LEU A 102 10.55 22.47 -23.23
N SER A 103 11.75 22.25 -22.71
CA SER A 103 12.91 23.11 -22.87
C SER A 103 14.06 22.29 -23.46
N PRO A 104 14.96 22.90 -24.27
CA PRO A 104 16.14 22.22 -24.75
C PRO A 104 16.97 21.66 -23.60
N ILE A 105 17.44 20.43 -23.77
CA ILE A 105 18.37 19.77 -22.85
C ILE A 105 19.55 19.23 -23.65
N THR A 106 20.72 19.14 -23.03
CA THR A 106 21.88 18.50 -23.66
C THR A 106 21.71 16.99 -23.72
N ASP A 107 22.49 16.33 -24.56
CA ASP A 107 22.47 14.87 -24.66
C ASP A 107 22.92 14.21 -23.35
N GLU A 108 23.89 14.80 -22.63
CA GLU A 108 24.32 14.32 -21.33
C GLU A 108 23.20 14.43 -20.28
N GLN A 109 22.43 15.53 -20.30
CA GLN A 109 21.27 15.69 -19.44
C GLN A 109 20.21 14.63 -19.78
N ARG A 110 19.92 14.42 -21.06
CA ARG A 110 18.94 13.43 -21.54
C ARG A 110 19.33 12.02 -21.08
N GLU A 111 20.55 11.58 -21.38
CA GLU A 111 21.04 10.26 -21.00
C GLU A 111 20.96 10.06 -19.48
N ARG A 112 21.36 11.08 -18.71
CA ARG A 112 21.34 11.00 -17.27
C ARG A 112 19.93 10.92 -16.71
N LEU A 113 18.99 11.70 -17.25
CA LEU A 113 17.59 11.68 -16.80
C LEU A 113 16.93 10.33 -17.12
N VAL A 114 17.22 9.73 -18.27
CA VAL A 114 16.77 8.38 -18.61
C VAL A 114 17.28 7.34 -17.60
N GLN A 115 18.53 7.45 -17.16
CA GLN A 115 19.07 6.57 -16.10
C GLN A 115 18.36 6.78 -14.77
N ILE A 116 18.12 8.03 -14.37
CA ILE A 116 17.46 8.35 -13.09
C ILE A 116 15.99 7.92 -13.09
N ALA A 117 15.31 7.94 -14.24
CA ALA A 117 13.92 7.50 -14.35
C ALA A 117 13.70 6.05 -13.90
N LYS A 118 14.73 5.20 -14.03
CA LYS A 118 14.69 3.77 -13.65
C LYS A 118 14.78 3.53 -12.14
N VAL A 119 15.26 4.49 -11.36
CA VAL A 119 15.54 4.27 -9.93
C VAL A 119 14.47 4.85 -8.99
N CYS A 120 13.34 5.32 -9.53
CA CYS A 120 12.24 5.78 -8.69
C CYS A 120 11.67 4.60 -7.85
N PRO A 121 11.17 4.85 -6.63
CA PRO A 121 10.64 3.79 -5.76
C PRO A 121 9.65 2.83 -6.43
N VAL A 122 8.71 3.34 -7.23
CA VAL A 122 7.72 2.51 -7.93
C VAL A 122 8.37 1.64 -9.02
N SER A 123 9.37 2.14 -9.75
CA SER A 123 10.11 1.31 -10.72
C SER A 123 10.81 0.14 -10.03
N LYS A 124 11.46 0.39 -8.89
CA LYS A 124 12.12 -0.66 -8.10
C LYS A 124 11.15 -1.71 -7.58
N ILE A 125 9.91 -1.31 -7.25
CA ILE A 125 8.85 -2.24 -6.86
C ILE A 125 8.47 -3.11 -8.06
N LEU A 126 8.14 -2.51 -9.21
CA LEU A 126 7.68 -3.22 -10.41
C LEU A 126 8.74 -4.17 -11.00
N GLU A 127 10.01 -3.80 -10.91
CA GLU A 127 11.14 -4.62 -11.39
C GLU A 127 11.64 -5.63 -10.33
N GLY A 128 11.04 -5.62 -9.13
CA GLY A 128 11.42 -6.47 -7.99
C GLY A 128 10.57 -7.73 -7.80
N GLY A 129 10.95 -8.56 -6.84
CA GLY A 129 10.18 -9.74 -6.43
C GLY A 129 8.97 -9.37 -5.55
N ILE A 130 7.86 -8.97 -6.17
CA ILE A 130 6.63 -8.58 -5.47
C ILE A 130 5.81 -9.82 -5.08
N GLN A 131 5.24 -9.82 -3.88
CA GLN A 131 4.24 -10.80 -3.45
C GLN A 131 2.97 -10.08 -2.97
N VAL A 132 1.83 -10.41 -3.57
CA VAL A 132 0.50 -9.97 -3.12
C VAL A 132 -0.15 -11.10 -2.33
N ARG A 133 -0.54 -10.84 -1.09
CA ARG A 133 -1.18 -11.83 -0.20
C ARG A 133 -2.59 -11.37 0.14
N THR A 134 -3.56 -12.26 -0.02
CA THR A 134 -4.99 -11.97 0.20
C THR A 134 -5.50 -12.72 1.42
N PHE A 135 -6.29 -12.05 2.23
CA PHE A 135 -6.97 -12.64 3.37
C PHE A 135 -8.42 -12.16 3.39
N ALA A 136 -9.35 -13.03 3.81
CA ALA A 136 -10.77 -12.74 3.94
C ALA A 136 -11.25 -13.19 5.33
N TYR A 137 -12.17 -12.42 5.91
CA TYR A 137 -12.69 -12.60 7.27
C TYR A 137 -14.18 -12.30 7.27
N THR A 138 -14.95 -13.03 8.07
CA THR A 138 -16.34 -12.72 8.39
C THR A 138 -16.50 -12.50 9.88
N GLY A 139 -17.51 -11.71 10.28
CA GLY A 139 -17.81 -11.49 11.70
C GLY A 139 -18.29 -12.73 12.45
N ALA A 140 -18.58 -13.83 11.75
CA ALA A 140 -19.09 -15.09 12.31
C ALA A 140 -17.97 -16.08 12.68
N ASP A 141 -16.72 -15.83 12.29
CA ASP A 141 -15.58 -16.77 12.44
C ASP A 141 -14.97 -16.78 13.86
N THR A 142 -15.78 -16.57 14.92
CA THR A 142 -15.23 -16.28 16.26
C THR A 142 -16.04 -16.87 17.41
N GLU A 143 -16.17 -18.19 17.49
CA GLU A 143 -16.67 -18.83 18.73
C GLU A 143 -15.60 -18.81 19.84
N ASN A 144 -14.32 -18.85 19.48
CA ASN A 144 -13.21 -18.84 20.43
C ASN A 144 -12.60 -17.43 20.58
N THR A 145 -12.95 -16.73 21.66
CA THR A 145 -12.38 -15.42 22.03
C THR A 145 -11.71 -15.51 23.40
N HIS A 146 -10.44 -15.10 23.48
CA HIS A 146 -9.69 -14.98 24.72
C HIS A 146 -9.63 -13.51 25.16
N SER A 147 -9.74 -13.24 26.45
CA SER A 147 -9.71 -11.88 27.01
C SER A 147 -8.55 -11.71 28.00
N TYR A 148 -7.86 -10.57 27.91
CA TYR A 148 -6.71 -10.20 28.74
C TYR A 148 -6.88 -8.75 29.21
N THR A 149 -6.72 -8.48 30.50
CA THR A 149 -6.92 -7.14 31.07
C THR A 149 -5.80 -6.77 32.04
N ASN A 150 -5.46 -5.47 32.12
CA ASN A 150 -4.64 -4.88 33.19
C ASN A 150 -5.47 -3.96 34.12
N GLY A 151 -6.80 -3.99 34.03
CA GLY A 151 -7.71 -3.12 34.77
C GLY A 151 -8.04 -1.79 34.09
N ASP A 152 -7.17 -1.28 33.22
CA ASP A 152 -7.43 -0.05 32.43
C ASP A 152 -8.03 -0.35 31.06
N VAL A 153 -7.50 -1.38 30.39
CA VAL A 153 -7.90 -1.83 29.06
C VAL A 153 -8.01 -3.35 28.99
N THR A 154 -8.92 -3.82 28.14
CA THR A 154 -9.12 -5.23 27.84
C THR A 154 -8.78 -5.48 26.37
N VAL A 155 -7.95 -6.50 26.12
CA VAL A 155 -7.62 -6.99 24.78
C VAL A 155 -8.32 -8.32 24.56
N GLU A 156 -9.16 -8.36 23.53
CA GLU A 156 -9.76 -9.60 23.05
C GLU A 156 -8.96 -10.14 21.87
N TRP A 157 -8.62 -11.42 21.93
CA TRP A 157 -7.91 -12.15 20.91
C TRP A 157 -8.76 -13.28 20.34
N ARG A 158 -8.86 -13.33 19.02
CA ARG A 158 -9.60 -14.33 18.23
C ARG A 158 -8.59 -15.13 17.39
N PRO A 159 -8.17 -16.33 17.84
CA PRO A 159 -7.12 -17.13 17.21
C PRO A 159 -7.40 -17.44 15.75
N GLU A 160 -8.65 -17.73 15.40
CA GLU A 160 -9.07 -18.16 14.07
C GLU A 160 -8.90 -17.06 13.01
N LEU A 161 -9.02 -15.80 13.43
CA LEU A 161 -8.73 -14.64 12.58
C LEU A 161 -7.22 -14.34 12.48
N CYS A 162 -6.38 -14.95 13.33
CA CYS A 162 -4.96 -14.66 13.40
C CYS A 162 -4.17 -15.49 12.38
N LYS A 163 -3.84 -14.89 11.23
CA LYS A 163 -3.06 -15.58 10.17
C LYS A 163 -1.56 -15.29 10.23
N HIS A 164 -1.02 -15.11 11.43
CA HIS A 164 0.42 -14.90 11.65
C HIS A 164 1.00 -13.72 10.84
N ALA A 165 0.25 -12.60 10.78
CA ALA A 165 0.81 -11.34 10.25
C ALA A 165 2.07 -10.90 11.03
N ALA A 166 2.31 -11.49 12.20
CA ALA A 166 3.40 -11.22 13.13
C ALA A 166 3.49 -9.75 13.55
N ARG A 167 2.51 -8.91 13.21
CA ARG A 167 2.52 -7.46 13.49
C ARG A 167 2.64 -7.19 14.97
N CYS A 168 1.72 -7.73 15.76
CA CYS A 168 1.72 -7.58 17.21
C CYS A 168 3.02 -8.12 17.84
N ALA A 169 3.41 -9.34 17.47
CA ALA A 169 4.59 -10.00 18.03
C ALA A 169 5.94 -9.41 17.59
N THR A 170 6.00 -8.72 16.45
CA THR A 170 7.24 -8.08 15.96
C THR A 170 7.35 -6.61 16.32
N GLN A 171 6.22 -5.91 16.54
CA GLN A 171 6.20 -4.47 16.81
C GLN A 171 6.05 -4.16 18.31
N LEU A 172 5.47 -5.06 19.10
CA LEU A 172 5.36 -4.92 20.56
C LEU A 172 5.62 -6.28 21.27
N PRO A 173 6.83 -6.85 21.10
CA PRO A 173 7.16 -8.21 21.56
C PRO A 173 7.08 -8.39 23.08
N GLN A 174 7.20 -7.31 23.86
CA GLN A 174 7.07 -7.33 25.31
C GLN A 174 5.63 -7.56 25.79
N VAL A 175 4.64 -7.29 24.93
CA VAL A 175 3.22 -7.54 25.18
C VAL A 175 2.75 -8.81 24.45
N PHE A 176 3.12 -8.98 23.18
CA PHE A 176 2.63 -10.10 22.35
C PHE A 176 3.74 -11.10 22.06
N ASN A 177 3.78 -12.22 22.78
CA ASN A 177 4.75 -13.30 22.53
C ASN A 177 4.06 -14.65 22.27
N PRO A 178 3.93 -15.09 21.00
CA PRO A 178 3.24 -16.35 20.67
C PRO A 178 3.87 -17.61 21.28
N ALA A 179 5.13 -17.54 21.73
CA ALA A 179 5.80 -18.65 22.41
C ALA A 179 5.54 -18.67 23.93
N ALA A 180 5.02 -17.58 24.51
CA ALA A 180 4.72 -17.49 25.93
C ALA A 180 3.31 -18.02 26.27
N LYS A 181 3.11 -18.39 27.53
CA LYS A 181 1.81 -18.70 28.11
C LYS A 181 1.64 -17.89 29.40
N PRO A 182 0.70 -16.92 29.45
CA PRO A 182 -0.19 -16.46 28.37
C PRO A 182 0.58 -15.80 27.21
N TRP A 183 0.00 -15.82 26.00
CA TRP A 183 0.57 -15.13 24.83
C TRP A 183 0.62 -13.62 25.08
N ILE A 184 -0.45 -13.03 25.60
CA ILE A 184 -0.57 -11.59 25.82
C ILE A 184 -0.19 -11.24 27.26
N ASN A 185 0.88 -10.45 27.42
CA ASN A 185 1.34 -9.88 28.68
C ASN A 185 0.88 -8.41 28.77
N MET A 186 -0.20 -8.16 29.51
CA MET A 186 -0.82 -6.83 29.62
C MET A 186 0.00 -5.82 30.45
N ASP A 187 1.03 -6.28 31.17
CA ASP A 187 1.97 -5.43 31.92
C ASP A 187 3.22 -5.06 31.11
N GLY A 188 3.33 -5.55 29.87
CA GLY A 188 4.51 -5.35 29.03
C GLY A 188 4.68 -3.92 28.50
N ALA A 189 3.61 -3.13 28.43
CA ALA A 189 3.63 -1.76 27.93
C ALA A 189 2.48 -0.95 28.53
N THR A 190 2.44 0.35 28.25
CA THR A 190 1.32 1.20 28.70
C THR A 190 0.01 0.82 27.99
N SER A 191 -1.12 1.03 28.65
CA SER A 191 -2.46 0.80 28.08
C SER A 191 -2.67 1.53 26.74
N LYS A 192 -2.03 2.70 26.57
CA LYS A 192 -2.03 3.46 25.31
C LYS A 192 -1.29 2.72 24.20
N GLU A 193 -0.06 2.28 24.45
CA GLU A 193 0.75 1.54 23.46
C GLU A 193 0.08 0.21 23.06
N ILE A 194 -0.53 -0.47 24.02
CA ILE A 194 -1.28 -1.71 23.77
C ILE A 194 -2.47 -1.42 22.83
N ALA A 195 -3.28 -0.41 23.13
CA ALA A 195 -4.43 -0.03 22.31
C ALA A 195 -4.02 0.37 20.88
N GLU A 196 -2.95 1.16 20.74
CA GLU A 196 -2.37 1.54 19.45
C GLU A 196 -1.88 0.32 18.65
N GLN A 197 -1.27 -0.67 19.32
CA GLN A 197 -0.81 -1.89 18.66
C GLN A 197 -1.96 -2.81 18.25
N VAL A 198 -3.00 -2.92 19.09
CA VAL A 198 -4.22 -3.70 18.79
C VAL A 198 -4.95 -3.12 17.59
N ALA A 199 -5.06 -1.79 17.50
CA ALA A 199 -5.68 -1.09 16.37
C ALA A 199 -4.97 -1.37 15.02
N LYS A 200 -3.70 -1.79 15.04
CA LYS A 200 -2.93 -2.17 13.84
C LYS A 200 -3.23 -3.59 13.35
N CYS A 201 -4.09 -4.36 14.01
CA CYS A 201 -4.45 -5.71 13.59
C CYS A 201 -5.34 -5.67 12.33
N PRO A 202 -4.85 -6.14 11.16
CA PRO A 202 -5.57 -6.01 9.89
C PRO A 202 -6.72 -7.01 9.77
N THR A 203 -6.70 -8.05 10.60
CA THR A 203 -7.59 -9.20 10.50
C THR A 203 -8.75 -9.13 11.47
N GLY A 204 -8.73 -8.16 12.41
CA GLY A 204 -9.64 -8.15 13.55
C GLY A 204 -9.37 -9.27 14.58
N ALA A 205 -8.24 -9.99 14.46
CA ALA A 205 -7.85 -11.00 15.45
C ALA A 205 -7.56 -10.41 16.82
N LEU A 206 -7.17 -9.13 16.89
CA LEU A 206 -7.06 -8.39 18.13
C LEU A 206 -8.04 -7.23 18.06
N LYS A 207 -8.80 -7.02 19.12
CA LYS A 207 -9.65 -5.83 19.30
C LYS A 207 -9.65 -5.40 20.77
N MET A 208 -10.04 -4.16 21.00
CA MET A 208 -10.34 -3.70 22.36
C MET A 208 -11.67 -4.32 22.80
N GLY A 209 -11.69 -4.94 23.98
CA GLY A 209 -12.89 -5.44 24.63
C GLY A 209 -13.65 -4.32 25.33
N GLU A 210 -14.89 -4.62 25.73
CA GLU A 210 -15.68 -3.72 26.60
C GLU A 210 -15.06 -3.68 28.01
N LYS A 211 -15.25 -2.56 28.72
CA LYS A 211 -14.79 -2.38 30.11
C LYS A 211 -15.66 -3.15 31.09
#